data_AF-A0A177EF02-F1
#
_entry.id   AF-A0A177EF02-F1
#
_cell.length_a   1.000
_cell.length_b   1.000
_cell.length_c   1.000
_cell.angle_alpha   90.00
_cell.angle_beta   90.00
_cell.angle_gamma   90.00
#
_symmetry.space_group_name_H-M   'P 1'
#
loop_
_entity.id
_entity.type
_entity.pdbx_description
1 polymer ?
#
loop_
_entity_poly.entity_id
_entity_poly.type
_entity_poly.pdbx_seq_one_letter_code
_entity_poly.pdbx_strand_id
1 'polypeptide(L)'
;MNFNEEQLKNELQKRFVNNQVITSNDMKTIVNILTDTVKKEQIFPEIPESLMNMAYNILFIQLDRRINANSIYNDNLYSTKDDMYNGDAIYTANNDMPSEEYMSSEDYSYSKEYVDNEDDVYITNNDMSSEEYISSEDYVSSSDKKAIYNEDDIISKINMTVNHVKAVMNIIIEEGNRLKSMGKETYYYNLMKSNHLIAADIYRIRYEFFCDAIDKLCDHFKIEKLDDEMSSDDALISLFELTESKESSRLQSALDLIMNHRDKLIIEDKNGIDQLNSPILEISNEDIRSLQLLRKVKYGNVIDLLDIIYESIRIKSEENTKTNSLYFGLYIPLYDMFLNEDIKDIELYKKKNTEKIQNVLSVLQNMKSMTIRDSNRWWNNLKAINKHPKFNLEKFKNNVVQKYLEAAEDKKMTASNKSENRNNLAGARNTPLPSSNVDTKLHEELSKNTKEAPPATNSWNITAFMIIMTIFSILLFIVGSVTTIYLVSINMIVFSML
;
A
#
# COMPACT_ATOMS: atom_id res chain seq x y z
N MET A 1 24.59 -9.51 12.26
CA MET A 1 23.96 -8.19 12.07
C MET A 1 24.72 -7.48 10.97
N ASN A 2 24.04 -6.94 9.96
CA ASN A 2 24.69 -6.31 8.79
C ASN A 2 24.58 -4.78 8.84
N PHE A 3 24.59 -4.18 10.02
CA PHE A 3 24.78 -2.74 10.13
C PHE A 3 25.84 -2.45 11.20
N ASN A 4 26.65 -1.41 10.96
CA ASN A 4 27.78 -1.03 11.78
C ASN A 4 27.28 -0.34 13.05
N GLU A 5 26.98 -1.15 14.07
CA GLU A 5 26.52 -0.67 15.37
C GLU A 5 27.47 0.38 15.97
N GLU A 6 28.79 0.22 15.78
CA GLU A 6 29.79 1.18 16.26
C GLU A 6 29.67 2.52 15.55
N GLN A 7 29.49 2.53 14.22
CA GLN A 7 29.25 3.76 13.48
C GLN A 7 27.95 4.43 13.93
N LEU A 8 26.89 3.66 14.14
CA LEU A 8 25.62 4.20 14.62
C LEU A 8 25.76 4.82 16.01
N LYS A 9 26.42 4.12 16.95
CA LYS A 9 26.75 4.66 18.28
C LYS A 9 27.53 5.97 18.16
N ASN A 10 28.57 5.99 17.33
CA ASN A 10 29.35 7.20 17.07
C ASN A 10 28.50 8.37 16.55
N GLU A 11 27.54 8.12 15.65
CA GLU A 11 26.64 9.17 15.16
C GLU A 11 25.63 9.63 16.22
N LEU A 12 25.12 8.71 17.04
CA LEU A 12 24.23 9.06 18.16
C LEU A 12 24.96 9.88 19.22
N GLN A 13 26.18 9.50 19.62
CA GLN A 13 27.00 10.22 20.60
C GLN A 13 27.39 11.63 20.16
N LYS A 14 27.49 11.89 18.85
CA LYS A 14 27.71 13.25 18.33
C LYS A 14 26.52 14.18 18.57
N ARG A 15 25.32 13.63 18.77
CA ARG A 15 24.05 14.37 18.79
C ARG A 15 23.37 14.34 20.16
N PHE A 16 23.59 13.27 20.94
CA PHE A 16 22.91 13.01 22.19
C PHE A 16 23.91 12.71 23.30
N VAL A 17 23.68 13.27 24.48
CA VAL A 17 24.40 12.97 25.71
C VAL A 17 23.57 12.01 26.56
N ASN A 18 24.19 10.95 27.07
CA ASN A 18 23.51 10.01 27.98
C ASN A 18 22.85 10.73 29.16
N ASN A 19 21.65 10.29 29.49
CA ASN A 19 20.74 10.85 30.49
C ASN A 19 20.09 12.21 30.17
N GLN A 20 20.21 12.72 28.94
CA GLN A 20 19.42 13.87 28.53
C GLN A 20 17.94 13.50 28.36
N VAL A 21 17.04 14.44 28.63
CA VAL A 21 15.62 14.27 28.30
C VAL A 21 15.47 14.35 26.78
N ILE A 22 14.88 13.32 26.18
CA ILE A 22 14.58 13.26 24.76
C ILE A 22 13.17 13.82 24.52
N THR A 23 13.07 14.71 23.55
CA THR A 23 11.80 15.22 23.02
C THR A 23 11.33 14.41 21.80
N SER A 24 10.09 14.62 21.34
CA SER A 24 9.61 14.03 20.08
C SER A 24 10.51 14.38 18.88
N ASN A 25 11.08 15.60 18.84
CA ASN A 25 11.99 16.02 17.77
C ASN A 25 13.36 15.32 17.83
N ASP A 26 13.85 15.03 19.03
CA ASP A 26 15.05 14.24 19.22
C ASP A 26 14.84 12.80 18.74
N MET A 27 13.65 12.22 18.97
CA MET A 27 13.29 10.89 18.44
C MET A 27 13.28 10.86 16.91
N LYS A 28 12.73 11.89 16.26
CA LYS A 28 12.81 12.05 14.79
C LYS A 28 14.26 12.09 14.33
N THR A 29 15.12 12.81 15.05
CA THR A 29 16.55 12.89 14.74
C THR A 29 17.24 11.53 14.86
N ILE A 30 16.93 10.73 15.90
CA ILE A 30 17.42 9.35 16.04
C ILE A 30 16.96 8.50 14.84
N VAL A 31 15.68 8.54 14.50
CA VAL A 31 15.12 7.81 13.34
C VAL A 31 15.80 8.21 12.02
N ASN A 32 16.11 9.49 11.83
CA ASN A 32 16.83 9.98 10.64
C ASN A 32 18.28 9.47 10.58
N ILE A 33 19.04 9.56 11.69
CA ILE A 33 20.41 9.04 11.77
C ILE A 33 20.44 7.55 11.46
N LEU A 34 19.48 6.81 12.02
CA LEU A 34 19.32 5.39 11.73
C LEU A 34 19.08 5.18 10.25
N THR A 35 18.09 5.84 9.68
CA THR A 35 17.73 5.72 8.27
C THR A 35 18.92 5.97 7.35
N ASP A 36 19.73 6.99 7.62
CA ASP A 36 20.89 7.32 6.80
C ASP A 36 22.00 6.28 6.93
N THR A 37 22.17 5.71 8.11
CA THR A 37 23.10 4.58 8.35
C THR A 37 22.59 3.33 7.63
N VAL A 38 21.30 3.03 7.79
CA VAL A 38 20.57 1.90 7.21
C VAL A 38 20.65 1.92 5.67
N LYS A 39 20.45 3.07 5.05
CA LYS A 39 20.54 3.26 3.59
C LYS A 39 21.93 2.97 3.05
N LYS A 40 22.98 3.42 3.75
CA LYS A 40 24.37 3.24 3.32
C LYS A 40 24.79 1.78 3.37
N GLU A 41 24.26 1.03 4.33
CA GLU A 41 24.74 -0.31 4.64
C GLU A 41 23.87 -1.43 4.07
N GLN A 42 22.74 -1.10 3.42
CA GLN A 42 21.78 -2.07 2.89
C GLN A 42 21.45 -3.16 3.92
N ILE A 43 20.80 -2.82 5.04
CA ILE A 43 20.58 -3.74 6.19
C ILE A 43 19.91 -5.08 5.83
N PHE A 44 19.17 -5.10 4.73
CA PHE A 44 18.41 -6.24 4.25
C PHE A 44 18.89 -6.72 2.87
N PRO A 45 20.16 -7.11 2.68
CA PRO A 45 20.64 -7.53 1.35
C PRO A 45 19.92 -8.79 0.84
N GLU A 46 19.34 -9.58 1.74
CA GLU A 46 18.55 -10.77 1.45
C GLU A 46 17.12 -10.49 0.94
N ILE A 47 16.59 -9.27 1.11
CA ILE A 47 15.20 -8.95 0.73
C ILE A 47 15.13 -8.61 -0.77
N PRO A 48 14.22 -9.24 -1.54
CA PRO A 48 14.00 -8.89 -2.94
C PRO A 48 13.69 -7.41 -3.13
N GLU A 49 14.19 -6.82 -4.21
CA GLU A 49 14.01 -5.39 -4.52
C GLU A 49 12.53 -4.98 -4.49
N SER A 50 11.63 -5.87 -4.94
CA SER A 50 10.17 -5.64 -4.93
C SER A 50 9.57 -5.44 -3.53
N LEU A 51 10.20 -5.98 -2.48
CA LEU A 51 9.75 -5.88 -1.09
C LEU A 51 10.57 -4.88 -0.27
N MET A 52 11.68 -4.39 -0.81
CA MET A 52 12.60 -3.48 -0.11
C MET A 52 11.89 -2.20 0.38
N ASN A 53 10.97 -1.66 -0.43
CA ASN A 53 10.21 -0.46 -0.04
C ASN A 53 9.30 -0.73 1.17
N MET A 54 8.65 -1.89 1.19
CA MET A 54 7.82 -2.32 2.29
C MET A 54 8.65 -2.57 3.56
N ALA A 55 9.80 -3.26 3.44
CA ALA A 55 10.67 -3.59 4.56
C ALA A 55 11.14 -2.34 5.33
N TYR A 56 11.60 -1.28 4.65
CA TYR A 56 11.95 -0.07 5.41
C TYR A 56 10.73 0.70 5.92
N ASN A 57 9.57 0.68 5.26
CA ASN A 57 8.38 1.33 5.84
C ASN A 57 7.99 0.68 7.17
N ILE A 58 8.07 -0.66 7.25
CA ILE A 58 7.84 -1.39 8.50
C ILE A 58 8.94 -1.09 9.51
N LEU A 59 10.21 -0.99 9.08
CA LEU A 59 11.30 -0.56 9.95
C LEU A 59 11.00 0.79 10.60
N PHE A 60 10.55 1.78 9.82
CA PHE A 60 10.17 3.09 10.35
C PHE A 60 9.03 3.02 11.35
N ILE A 61 7.96 2.28 11.02
CA ILE A 61 6.81 2.11 11.90
C ILE A 61 7.25 1.49 13.24
N GLN A 62 8.05 0.43 13.19
CA GLN A 62 8.54 -0.27 14.37
C GLN A 62 9.54 0.58 15.18
N LEU A 63 10.38 1.40 14.52
CA LEU A 63 11.28 2.30 15.21
C LEU A 63 10.50 3.38 15.97
N ASP A 64 9.55 4.05 15.32
CA ASP A 64 8.71 5.05 15.98
C ASP A 64 8.00 4.42 17.20
N ARG A 65 7.36 3.26 17.03
CA ARG A 65 6.68 2.58 18.14
C ARG A 65 7.56 2.30 19.36
N ARG A 66 8.75 1.71 19.15
CA ARG A 66 9.61 1.26 20.26
C ARG A 66 10.39 2.40 20.91
N ILE A 67 10.74 3.42 20.12
CA ILE A 67 11.65 4.48 20.54
C ILE A 67 10.85 5.70 21.00
N ASN A 68 9.83 6.12 20.25
CA ASN A 68 9.03 7.29 20.57
C ASN A 68 8.03 6.99 21.69
N ALA A 69 8.28 7.54 22.88
CA ALA A 69 7.37 7.40 24.02
C ALA A 69 5.99 8.05 23.77
N ASN A 70 5.93 9.03 22.87
CA ASN A 70 4.71 9.68 22.39
C ASN A 70 4.25 9.09 21.03
N SER A 71 4.71 7.89 20.68
CA SER A 71 4.20 7.15 19.54
C SER A 71 2.69 7.11 19.61
N ILE A 72 2.05 7.39 18.48
CA ILE A 72 0.60 7.30 18.27
C ILE A 72 0.02 5.91 18.54
N TYR A 73 0.87 4.89 18.70
CA TYR A 73 0.49 3.53 19.05
C TYR A 73 0.57 3.25 20.55
N ASN A 74 1.19 4.14 21.34
CA ASN A 74 1.24 4.02 22.80
C ASN A 74 -0.06 4.49 23.46
N ASP A 75 -0.90 5.23 22.71
CA ASP A 75 -2.27 5.50 23.09
C ASP A 75 -3.14 4.30 22.70
N ASN A 76 -3.95 3.81 23.65
CA ASN A 76 -4.79 2.60 23.56
C ASN A 76 -5.86 2.58 22.45
N LEU A 77 -5.73 3.40 21.39
CA LEU A 77 -6.69 3.52 20.29
C LEU A 77 -6.89 2.19 19.53
N TYR A 78 -5.91 1.29 19.55
CA TYR A 78 -6.05 -0.07 18.99
C TYR A 78 -6.42 -1.13 20.03
N SER A 79 -6.14 -0.91 21.31
CA SER A 79 -6.48 -1.87 22.39
C SER A 79 -8.00 -2.05 22.54
N THR A 80 -8.81 -1.05 22.19
CA THR A 80 -10.28 -1.17 22.23
C THR A 80 -10.88 -1.87 21.00
N LYS A 81 -10.13 -1.98 19.89
CA LYS A 81 -10.53 -2.81 18.74
C LYS A 81 -10.24 -4.29 18.99
N ASP A 82 -9.22 -4.63 19.80
CA ASP A 82 -8.93 -6.03 20.17
C ASP A 82 -10.08 -6.70 20.95
N ASP A 83 -10.87 -5.92 21.71
CA ASP A 83 -12.08 -6.45 22.38
C ASP A 83 -13.26 -6.68 21.40
N MET A 84 -13.30 -5.97 20.26
CA MET A 84 -14.28 -6.18 19.19
C MET A 84 -13.86 -7.27 18.18
N TYR A 85 -12.56 -7.56 18.09
CA TYR A 85 -11.96 -8.45 17.10
C TYR A 85 -11.19 -9.63 17.72
N ASN A 86 -11.46 -9.96 18.99
CA ASN A 86 -10.88 -11.12 19.65
C ASN A 86 -11.19 -12.39 18.85
N GLY A 87 -10.25 -12.78 17.99
CA GLY A 87 -10.32 -13.81 16.96
C GLY A 87 -10.30 -15.24 17.50
N ASP A 88 -10.66 -15.43 18.76
CA ASP A 88 -10.82 -16.75 19.37
C ASP A 88 -12.27 -17.27 19.28
N ALA A 89 -13.22 -16.43 18.85
CA ALA A 89 -14.55 -16.89 18.48
C ALA A 89 -14.68 -17.02 16.94
N ILE A 90 -14.72 -18.27 16.49
CA ILE A 90 -15.10 -18.77 15.15
C ILE A 90 -13.95 -18.87 14.13
N TYR A 91 -12.97 -19.73 14.43
CA TYR A 91 -12.36 -20.61 13.42
C TYR A 91 -12.56 -22.09 13.81
N THR A 92 -13.81 -22.50 13.91
CA THR A 92 -14.19 -23.91 13.70
C THR A 92 -15.36 -23.95 12.73
N ALA A 93 -15.08 -24.52 11.56
CA ALA A 93 -16.09 -24.97 10.63
C ALA A 93 -16.84 -26.16 11.25
N ASN A 94 -18.18 -26.07 11.28
CA ASN A 94 -19.22 -27.11 11.34
C ASN A 94 -20.52 -26.34 11.70
N ASN A 95 -21.70 -26.43 11.07
CA ASN A 95 -22.27 -27.34 10.07
C ASN A 95 -23.47 -26.63 9.40
N ASP A 96 -23.79 -27.06 8.18
CA ASP A 96 -25.13 -27.16 7.59
C ASP A 96 -26.16 -26.06 7.89
N MET A 97 -26.21 -25.06 7.02
CA MET A 97 -27.48 -24.39 6.75
C MET A 97 -27.56 -24.07 5.24
N PRO A 98 -28.51 -24.68 4.50
CA PRO A 98 -28.63 -24.46 3.07
C PRO A 98 -29.09 -23.02 2.80
N SER A 99 -28.46 -22.41 1.81
CA SER A 99 -28.86 -21.15 1.21
C SER A 99 -30.19 -21.34 0.48
N GLU A 100 -31.26 -20.77 1.03
CA GLU A 100 -32.42 -20.18 0.33
C GLU A 100 -33.62 -20.12 1.29
N GLU A 101 -33.83 -18.97 1.95
CA GLU A 101 -35.17 -18.43 2.15
C GLU A 101 -35.05 -16.95 2.58
N TYR A 102 -35.42 -16.07 1.65
CA TYR A 102 -35.75 -14.69 1.97
C TYR A 102 -37.06 -14.69 2.76
N MET A 103 -37.02 -14.26 4.03
CA MET A 103 -38.22 -13.78 4.72
C MET A 103 -38.06 -12.33 5.13
N SER A 104 -39.14 -11.59 4.91
CA SER A 104 -39.27 -10.15 5.01
C SER A 104 -39.04 -9.62 6.41
N SER A 105 -38.55 -8.38 6.47
CA SER A 105 -38.46 -7.56 7.66
C SER A 105 -39.83 -7.31 8.27
N GLU A 106 -40.12 -7.97 9.38
CA GLU A 106 -40.94 -7.54 10.52
C GLU A 106 -40.88 -8.69 11.54
N ASP A 107 -40.80 -8.36 12.83
CA ASP A 107 -40.68 -9.29 13.97
C ASP A 107 -39.30 -9.87 14.30
N TYR A 108 -38.47 -9.07 14.96
CA TYR A 108 -37.71 -9.55 16.12
C TYR A 108 -37.74 -8.49 17.23
N SER A 109 -38.70 -8.63 18.13
CA SER A 109 -38.65 -8.10 19.49
C SER A 109 -37.76 -9.02 20.33
N TYR A 110 -36.61 -8.53 20.78
CA TYR A 110 -35.77 -9.23 21.74
C TYR A 110 -36.03 -8.64 23.12
N SER A 111 -36.84 -9.35 23.91
CA SER A 111 -37.04 -9.08 25.34
C SER A 111 -35.77 -9.46 26.11
N LYS A 112 -35.10 -8.46 26.69
CA LYS A 112 -34.12 -8.67 27.76
C LYS A 112 -34.72 -8.08 29.03
N GLU A 113 -35.04 -8.94 29.99
CA GLU A 113 -35.40 -8.56 31.36
C GLU A 113 -34.31 -7.66 31.93
N TYR A 114 -34.66 -6.40 32.18
CA TYR A 114 -33.93 -5.53 33.09
C TYR A 114 -34.59 -5.66 34.46
N VAL A 115 -33.78 -6.06 35.44
CA VAL A 115 -34.11 -5.92 36.86
C VAL A 115 -34.11 -4.43 37.16
N ASP A 116 -35.29 -3.93 37.54
CA ASP A 116 -35.49 -2.58 38.07
C ASP A 116 -34.55 -2.32 39.25
N ASN A 117 -33.79 -1.23 39.16
CA ASN A 117 -33.55 -0.37 40.30
C ASN A 117 -33.76 1.06 39.81
N GLU A 118 -34.78 1.67 40.40
CA GLU A 118 -35.23 3.05 40.19
C GLU A 118 -34.16 4.07 40.58
N ASP A 119 -34.37 5.28 40.09
CA ASP A 119 -33.72 6.54 40.42
C ASP A 119 -32.39 6.85 39.71
N ASP A 120 -32.49 7.46 38.52
CA ASP A 120 -31.92 8.80 38.34
C ASP A 120 -32.46 9.49 37.07
N VAL A 121 -33.01 10.69 37.30
CA VAL A 121 -33.54 11.61 36.30
C VAL A 121 -32.40 12.27 35.53
N TYR A 122 -32.34 12.09 34.21
CA TYR A 122 -31.56 12.97 33.34
C TYR A 122 -32.45 13.73 32.36
N ILE A 123 -32.52 15.04 32.62
CA ILE A 123 -33.10 16.08 31.79
C ILE A 123 -32.32 16.15 30.48
N THR A 124 -33.00 15.99 29.35
CA THR A 124 -32.46 16.27 28.02
C THR A 124 -32.59 17.75 27.71
N ASN A 125 -31.48 18.49 27.73
CA ASN A 125 -31.39 19.79 27.07
C ASN A 125 -30.60 19.62 25.77
N ASN A 126 -31.33 19.65 24.66
CA ASN A 126 -30.83 20.09 23.37
C ASN A 126 -30.54 21.59 23.46
N ASP A 127 -29.29 21.98 23.24
CA ASP A 127 -28.88 23.15 22.45
C ASP A 127 -27.38 23.37 22.67
N MET A 128 -26.56 23.01 21.68
CA MET A 128 -25.24 23.60 21.52
C MET A 128 -24.93 23.70 20.03
N SER A 129 -25.21 24.88 19.51
CA SER A 129 -24.77 25.40 18.23
C SER A 129 -23.26 25.66 18.25
N SER A 130 -22.62 25.35 17.12
CA SER A 130 -21.51 26.07 16.49
C SER A 130 -20.21 26.33 17.27
N GLU A 131 -19.13 25.93 16.59
CA GLU A 131 -17.77 26.49 16.61
C GLU A 131 -16.81 25.99 17.69
N GLU A 132 -15.59 25.74 17.22
CA GLU A 132 -14.38 25.34 17.94
C GLU A 132 -14.23 23.83 18.26
N TYR A 133 -13.98 23.05 17.21
CA TYR A 133 -13.43 21.70 17.34
C TYR A 133 -12.00 21.64 16.77
N ILE A 134 -11.10 22.00 17.68
CA ILE A 134 -9.67 21.68 17.82
C ILE A 134 -9.03 20.92 16.63
N SER A 135 -8.09 21.63 15.99
CA SER A 135 -7.06 21.14 15.09
C SER A 135 -6.22 20.04 15.74
N SER A 136 -5.67 19.11 14.97
CA SER A 136 -4.68 18.12 15.44
C SER A 136 -3.39 18.75 16.02
N GLU A 137 -3.27 20.07 16.00
CA GLU A 137 -2.25 20.84 16.72
C GLU A 137 -2.48 20.89 18.24
N ASP A 138 -3.70 20.66 18.78
CA ASP A 138 -3.92 20.59 20.25
C ASP A 138 -4.07 19.17 20.79
N TYR A 139 -3.63 18.13 20.06
CA TYR A 139 -3.20 16.89 20.73
C TYR A 139 -1.85 17.15 21.45
N VAL A 140 -1.85 18.09 22.39
CA VAL A 140 -0.86 18.14 23.46
C VAL A 140 -1.14 16.91 24.30
N SER A 141 -0.36 15.86 24.04
CA SER A 141 -0.25 14.69 24.93
C SER A 141 -0.25 15.18 26.37
N SER A 142 -1.28 14.82 27.13
CA SER A 142 -1.47 15.24 28.52
C SER A 142 -0.46 14.61 29.49
N SER A 143 0.58 13.96 28.97
CA SER A 143 1.85 13.82 29.65
C SER A 143 2.97 13.73 28.60
N ASP A 144 3.77 14.78 28.44
CA ASP A 144 5.12 14.64 27.91
C ASP A 144 5.87 13.70 28.86
N LYS A 145 5.78 12.39 28.61
CA LYS A 145 6.59 11.39 29.28
C LYS A 145 8.02 11.68 28.87
N LYS A 146 8.74 12.40 29.74
CA LYS A 146 10.15 12.69 29.59
C LYS A 146 10.91 11.37 29.55
N ALA A 147 11.22 10.89 28.34
CA ALA A 147 12.09 9.75 28.14
C ALA A 147 13.53 10.19 28.37
N ILE A 148 14.26 9.46 29.19
CA ILE A 148 15.68 9.70 29.43
C ILE A 148 16.47 8.94 28.38
N TYR A 149 17.37 9.61 27.67
CA TYR A 149 18.25 8.98 26.69
C TYR A 149 19.21 8.01 27.35
N ASN A 150 19.15 6.78 26.91
CA ASN A 150 20.11 5.75 27.20
C ASN A 150 20.51 5.12 25.86
N GLU A 151 21.75 5.33 25.45
CA GLU A 151 22.27 4.83 24.18
C GLU A 151 22.08 3.31 24.04
N ASP A 152 22.40 2.53 25.07
CA ASP A 152 22.28 1.07 25.05
C ASP A 152 20.82 0.61 24.89
N ASP A 153 19.87 1.30 25.54
CA ASP A 153 18.43 1.04 25.36
C ASP A 153 17.97 1.34 23.92
N ILE A 154 18.39 2.47 23.36
CA ILE A 154 18.07 2.85 21.98
C ILE A 154 18.64 1.83 21.00
N ILE A 155 19.92 1.47 21.13
CA ILE A 155 20.58 0.46 20.30
C ILE A 155 19.88 -0.90 20.43
N SER A 156 19.52 -1.30 21.65
CA SER A 156 18.76 -2.52 21.88
C SER A 156 17.41 -2.52 21.14
N LYS A 157 16.64 -1.42 21.22
CA LYS A 157 15.37 -1.25 20.51
C LYS A 157 15.52 -1.29 19.00
N ILE A 158 16.57 -0.66 18.46
CA ILE A 158 16.91 -0.71 17.03
C ILE A 158 17.20 -2.14 16.61
N ASN A 159 18.03 -2.83 17.37
CA ASN A 159 18.40 -4.23 17.15
C ASN A 159 17.16 -5.14 17.15
N MET A 160 16.25 -4.94 18.10
CA MET A 160 14.96 -5.65 18.14
C MET A 160 14.12 -5.35 16.90
N THR A 161 14.00 -4.08 16.50
CA THR A 161 13.24 -3.66 15.31
C THR A 161 13.81 -4.27 14.02
N VAL A 162 15.12 -4.23 13.82
CA VAL A 162 15.76 -4.83 12.63
C VAL A 162 15.51 -6.33 12.60
N ASN A 163 15.66 -7.02 13.73
CA ASN A 163 15.39 -8.46 13.82
C ASN A 163 13.91 -8.79 13.57
N HIS A 164 12.99 -7.96 14.07
CA HIS A 164 11.56 -8.10 13.79
C HIS A 164 11.28 -8.01 12.29
N VAL A 165 11.77 -6.96 11.62
CA VAL A 165 11.56 -6.79 10.18
C VAL A 165 12.14 -7.97 9.41
N LYS A 166 13.34 -8.46 9.77
CA LYS A 166 13.92 -9.66 9.16
C LYS A 166 13.04 -10.89 9.34
N ALA A 167 12.55 -11.12 10.56
CA ALA A 167 11.68 -12.26 10.84
C ALA A 167 10.41 -12.23 9.97
N VAL A 168 9.75 -11.08 9.91
CA VAL A 168 8.54 -10.90 9.10
C VAL A 168 8.82 -11.09 7.62
N MET A 169 9.87 -10.46 7.10
CA MET A 169 10.22 -10.52 5.69
C MET A 169 10.63 -11.94 5.29
N ASN A 170 11.36 -12.66 6.15
CA ASN A 170 11.69 -14.06 5.92
C ASN A 170 10.44 -14.92 5.81
N ILE A 171 9.45 -14.75 6.70
CA ILE A 171 8.19 -15.50 6.61
C ILE A 171 7.47 -15.20 5.29
N ILE A 172 7.38 -13.93 4.89
CA ILE A 172 6.76 -13.52 3.62
C ILE A 172 7.49 -14.14 2.43
N ILE A 173 8.82 -14.08 2.41
CA ILE A 173 9.64 -14.60 1.30
C ILE A 173 9.60 -16.13 1.26
N GLU A 174 9.77 -16.81 2.39
CA GLU A 174 9.77 -18.27 2.48
C GLU A 174 8.43 -18.85 2.03
N GLU A 175 7.31 -18.32 2.53
CA GLU A 175 5.99 -18.79 2.11
C GLU A 175 5.66 -18.37 0.67
N GLY A 176 6.08 -17.18 0.24
CA GLY A 176 5.98 -16.74 -1.16
C GLY A 176 6.69 -17.70 -2.12
N ASN A 177 7.91 -18.12 -1.78
CA ASN A 177 8.72 -19.07 -2.55
C ASN A 177 8.10 -20.48 -2.62
N ARG A 178 7.19 -20.83 -1.69
CA ARG A 178 6.45 -22.10 -1.73
C ARG A 178 5.35 -22.09 -2.81
N LEU A 179 5.01 -20.92 -3.36
CA LEU A 179 4.15 -20.83 -4.53
C LEU A 179 4.90 -21.41 -5.74
N LYS A 180 4.47 -22.58 -6.20
CA LYS A 180 5.08 -23.34 -7.32
C LYS A 180 5.11 -22.60 -8.68
N SER A 181 4.60 -21.37 -8.76
CA SER A 181 4.57 -20.55 -9.97
C SER A 181 5.17 -19.19 -9.67
N MET A 182 6.23 -18.84 -10.40
CA MET A 182 6.88 -17.52 -10.34
C MET A 182 5.91 -16.37 -10.63
N GLY A 183 4.87 -16.62 -11.43
CA GLY A 183 3.78 -15.67 -11.64
C GLY A 183 3.01 -15.43 -10.34
N LYS A 184 2.62 -16.50 -9.63
CA LYS A 184 1.91 -16.40 -8.34
C LYS A 184 2.76 -15.72 -7.26
N GLU A 185 4.06 -16.00 -7.21
CA GLU A 185 5.01 -15.33 -6.32
C GLU A 185 5.07 -13.82 -6.60
N THR A 186 5.25 -13.44 -7.87
CA THR A 186 5.28 -12.03 -8.29
C THR A 186 3.96 -11.33 -7.93
N TYR A 187 2.84 -12.01 -8.17
CA TYR A 187 1.52 -11.49 -7.82
C TYR A 187 1.38 -11.26 -6.31
N TYR A 188 1.79 -12.23 -5.51
CA TYR A 188 1.79 -12.14 -4.06
C TYR A 188 2.64 -10.95 -3.58
N TYR A 189 3.87 -10.79 -4.05
CA TYR A 189 4.71 -9.65 -3.66
C TYR A 189 4.16 -8.30 -4.13
N ASN A 190 3.54 -8.24 -5.32
CA ASN A 190 2.89 -7.02 -5.81
C ASN A 190 1.68 -6.63 -4.95
N LEU A 191 0.94 -7.60 -4.42
CA LEU A 191 -0.11 -7.34 -3.46
C LEU A 191 0.47 -6.82 -2.14
N MET A 192 1.53 -7.44 -1.60
CA MET A 192 2.20 -6.97 -0.39
C MET A 192 2.66 -5.51 -0.53
N LYS A 193 3.30 -5.20 -1.66
CA LYS A 193 3.83 -3.87 -1.99
C LYS A 193 2.75 -2.80 -2.06
N SER A 194 1.50 -3.16 -2.37
CA SER A 194 0.39 -2.22 -2.51
C SER A 194 -0.58 -2.23 -1.32
N ASN A 195 -0.11 -2.68 -0.15
CA ASN A 195 -0.85 -2.49 1.08
C ASN A 195 -0.79 -1.01 1.51
N HIS A 196 -1.81 -0.24 1.14
CA HIS A 196 -1.86 1.20 1.42
C HIS A 196 -2.15 1.53 2.90
N LEU A 197 -2.49 0.54 3.75
CA LEU A 197 -2.53 0.77 5.20
C LEU A 197 -1.15 1.15 5.73
N ILE A 198 -0.09 0.51 5.22
CA ILE A 198 1.30 0.83 5.56
C ILE A 198 1.66 2.23 5.07
N ALA A 199 1.19 2.62 3.87
CA ALA A 199 1.42 3.94 3.29
C ALA A 199 0.76 5.05 4.12
N ALA A 200 -0.47 4.82 4.58
CA ALA A 200 -1.16 5.76 5.47
C ALA A 200 -0.42 5.87 6.82
N ASP A 201 -0.02 4.75 7.42
CA ASP A 201 0.71 4.75 8.68
C ASP A 201 2.05 5.49 8.60
N ILE A 202 2.85 5.22 7.56
CA ILE A 202 4.14 5.92 7.38
C ILE A 202 3.92 7.41 7.14
N TYR A 203 2.87 7.78 6.40
CA TYR A 203 2.48 9.17 6.19
C TYR A 203 2.18 9.88 7.52
N ARG A 204 1.43 9.23 8.41
CA ARG A 204 1.14 9.76 9.74
C ARG A 204 2.39 9.94 10.58
N ILE A 205 3.23 8.90 10.69
CA ILE A 205 4.45 8.94 11.50
C ILE A 205 5.40 10.04 11.02
N ARG A 206 5.42 10.28 9.70
CA ARG A 206 6.32 11.22 9.05
C ARG A 206 5.60 12.43 8.48
N TYR A 207 4.50 12.84 9.11
CA TYR A 207 3.62 13.87 8.59
C TYR A 207 4.36 15.18 8.28
N GLU A 208 5.19 15.67 9.21
CA GLU A 208 5.98 16.89 9.00
C GLU A 208 6.94 16.77 7.82
N PHE A 209 7.67 15.65 7.72
CA PHE A 209 8.56 15.40 6.59
C PHE A 209 7.80 15.45 5.25
N PHE A 210 6.63 14.82 5.18
CA PHE A 210 5.83 14.85 3.96
C PHE A 210 5.23 16.24 3.70
N CYS A 211 4.84 17.00 4.73
CA CYS A 211 4.40 18.38 4.57
C CYS A 211 5.48 19.25 3.95
N ASP A 212 6.70 19.18 4.49
CA ASP A 212 7.85 19.92 3.96
C ASP A 212 8.18 19.48 2.53
N ALA A 213 8.10 18.18 2.24
CA ALA A 213 8.29 17.64 0.90
C ALA A 213 7.27 18.16 -0.10
N ILE A 214 6.00 18.20 0.31
CA ILE A 214 4.92 18.71 -0.51
C ILE A 214 5.11 20.21 -0.75
N ASP A 215 5.42 21.01 0.27
CA ASP A 215 5.66 22.44 0.13
C ASP A 215 6.82 22.72 -0.83
N LYS A 216 7.96 22.02 -0.67
CA LYS A 216 9.10 22.12 -1.58
C LYS A 216 8.73 21.75 -3.02
N LEU A 217 7.99 20.66 -3.22
CA LEU A 217 7.50 20.25 -4.56
C LEU A 217 6.59 21.32 -5.17
N CYS A 218 5.68 21.91 -4.39
CA CYS A 218 4.80 22.96 -4.87
C CYS A 218 5.57 24.20 -5.34
N ASP A 219 6.54 24.64 -4.55
CA ASP A 219 7.37 25.81 -4.86
C ASP A 219 8.20 25.57 -6.14
N HIS A 220 8.79 24.38 -6.27
CA HIS A 220 9.62 24.03 -7.43
C HIS A 220 8.82 23.94 -8.72
N PHE A 221 7.67 23.26 -8.70
CA PHE A 221 6.80 23.12 -9.87
C PHE A 221 5.85 24.31 -10.07
N LYS A 222 5.93 25.33 -9.19
CA LYS A 222 5.06 26.52 -9.17
C LYS A 222 3.58 26.16 -9.15
N ILE A 223 3.24 25.14 -8.37
CA ILE A 223 1.88 24.68 -8.17
C ILE A 223 1.30 25.48 -7.01
N GLU A 224 0.22 26.22 -7.28
CA GLU A 224 -0.45 27.03 -6.26
C GLU A 224 -0.85 26.17 -5.06
N LYS A 225 -0.78 26.72 -3.84
CA LYS A 225 -1.27 26.01 -2.66
C LYS A 225 -2.79 25.81 -2.75
N LEU A 226 -3.29 24.78 -2.08
CA LEU A 226 -4.73 24.63 -1.93
C LEU A 226 -5.28 25.79 -1.11
N ASP A 227 -6.54 26.12 -1.35
CA ASP A 227 -7.28 27.11 -0.57
C ASP A 227 -7.22 26.76 0.92
N ASP A 228 -6.91 27.76 1.76
CA ASP A 228 -6.86 27.60 3.19
C ASP A 228 -8.25 27.34 3.79
N GLU A 229 -9.31 27.79 3.11
CA GLU A 229 -10.70 27.53 3.47
C GLU A 229 -11.18 26.12 3.08
N MET A 230 -10.39 25.35 2.33
CA MET A 230 -10.76 23.97 1.96
C MET A 230 -10.86 23.09 3.21
N SER A 231 -12.05 22.57 3.46
CA SER A 231 -12.29 21.64 4.56
C SER A 231 -11.62 20.28 4.32
N SER A 232 -11.34 19.55 5.40
CA SER A 232 -10.85 18.17 5.30
C SER A 232 -11.80 17.24 4.54
N ASP A 233 -13.12 17.46 4.63
CA ASP A 233 -14.10 16.64 3.92
C ASP A 233 -14.13 16.97 2.43
N ASP A 234 -14.00 18.25 2.07
CA ASP A 234 -13.84 18.67 0.66
C ASP A 234 -12.56 18.10 0.04
N ALA A 235 -11.46 18.12 0.78
CA ALA A 235 -10.19 17.53 0.34
C ALA A 235 -10.33 16.01 0.14
N LEU A 236 -11.00 15.32 1.07
CA LEU A 236 -11.24 13.88 1.00
C LEU A 236 -12.12 13.51 -0.20
N ILE A 237 -13.20 14.24 -0.44
CA ILE A 237 -14.06 14.05 -1.62
C ILE A 237 -13.26 14.28 -2.91
N SER A 238 -12.39 15.28 -2.91
CA SER A 238 -11.53 15.57 -4.07
C SER A 238 -10.48 14.47 -4.32
N LEU A 239 -10.08 13.70 -3.30
CA LEU A 239 -9.25 12.51 -3.48
C LEU A 239 -10.00 11.34 -4.14
N PHE A 240 -11.34 11.38 -4.19
CA PHE A 240 -12.15 10.37 -4.90
C PHE A 240 -12.23 10.63 -6.41
N GLU A 241 -11.68 11.74 -6.89
CA GLU A 241 -11.53 11.97 -8.32
C GLU A 241 -10.52 11.00 -8.93
N LEU A 242 -10.71 10.70 -10.20
CA LEU A 242 -9.71 10.01 -11.00
C LEU A 242 -8.55 10.95 -11.31
N THR A 243 -7.38 10.36 -11.56
CA THR A 243 -6.29 11.07 -12.22
C THR A 243 -6.65 11.44 -13.66
N GLU A 244 -5.89 12.33 -14.29
CA GLU A 244 -5.96 12.69 -15.70
C GLU A 244 -5.80 11.47 -16.60
N SER A 245 -4.91 10.53 -16.22
CA SER A 245 -4.73 9.25 -16.92
C SER A 245 -5.93 8.32 -16.74
N LYS A 246 -6.75 8.54 -15.69
CA LYS A 246 -7.89 7.71 -15.28
C LYS A 246 -7.50 6.28 -14.88
N GLU A 247 -6.21 6.04 -14.71
CA GLU A 247 -5.67 4.73 -14.31
C GLU A 247 -5.86 4.47 -12.82
N SER A 248 -5.96 5.53 -12.01
CA SER A 248 -6.16 5.42 -10.56
C SER A 248 -7.00 6.58 -10.01
N SER A 249 -7.43 6.46 -8.76
CA SER A 249 -7.93 7.61 -8.00
C SER A 249 -6.76 8.46 -7.50
N ARG A 250 -7.02 9.74 -7.21
CA ARG A 250 -6.04 10.63 -6.58
C ARG A 250 -5.59 10.10 -5.21
N LEU A 251 -6.50 9.51 -4.44
CA LEU A 251 -6.15 8.81 -3.19
C LEU A 251 -5.12 7.71 -3.43
N GLN A 252 -5.39 6.84 -4.41
CA GLN A 252 -4.51 5.73 -4.74
C GLN A 252 -3.14 6.25 -5.21
N SER A 253 -3.11 7.24 -6.10
CA SER A 253 -1.84 7.83 -6.59
C SER A 253 -1.01 8.42 -5.44
N ALA A 254 -1.63 9.21 -4.56
CA ALA A 254 -0.94 9.80 -3.41
C ALA A 254 -0.31 8.74 -2.49
N LEU A 255 -1.05 7.66 -2.20
CA LEU A 255 -0.57 6.58 -1.33
C LEU A 255 0.49 5.71 -2.02
N ASP A 256 0.37 5.47 -3.33
CA ASP A 256 1.40 4.80 -4.13
C ASP A 256 2.71 5.62 -4.13
N LEU A 257 2.63 6.95 -4.20
CA LEU A 257 3.80 7.83 -4.13
C LEU A 257 4.50 7.73 -2.78
N ILE A 258 3.74 7.79 -1.69
CA ILE A 258 4.28 7.63 -0.33
C ILE A 258 4.95 6.26 -0.16
N MET A 259 4.29 5.20 -0.62
CA MET A 259 4.79 3.83 -0.52
C MET A 259 6.08 3.62 -1.32
N ASN A 260 6.18 4.20 -2.52
CA ASN A 260 7.27 3.94 -3.46
C ASN A 260 8.43 4.93 -3.36
N HIS A 261 8.17 6.20 -3.04
CA HIS A 261 9.12 7.29 -3.19
C HIS A 261 9.63 7.89 -1.88
N ARG A 262 9.11 7.50 -0.71
CA ARG A 262 9.67 7.75 0.64
C ARG A 262 10.50 9.04 0.77
N ASP A 263 11.80 8.91 1.05
CA ASP A 263 12.75 10.00 1.23
C ASP A 263 13.22 10.61 -0.07
N LYS A 264 12.89 9.98 -1.20
CA LYS A 264 13.27 10.46 -2.54
C LYS A 264 12.33 11.57 -3.02
N LEU A 265 11.24 11.87 -2.32
CA LEU A 265 10.37 13.00 -2.66
C LEU A 265 11.12 14.35 -2.58
N ILE A 266 12.14 14.45 -1.73
CA ILE A 266 13.12 15.55 -1.72
C ILE A 266 14.52 14.93 -1.76
N ILE A 267 15.35 15.26 -2.75
CA ILE A 267 16.79 14.94 -2.67
C ILE A 267 17.56 16.23 -2.37
N GLU A 268 18.15 16.32 -1.18
CA GLU A 268 19.16 17.32 -0.91
C GLU A 268 20.47 16.86 -1.57
N ASP A 269 21.07 17.69 -2.42
CA ASP A 269 22.41 17.41 -2.92
C ASP A 269 23.46 17.64 -1.81
N LYS A 270 24.69 17.17 -2.06
CA LYS A 270 25.79 17.22 -1.06
C LYS A 270 26.18 18.65 -0.63
N ASN A 271 25.67 19.69 -1.28
CA ASN A 271 25.90 21.09 -0.95
C ASN A 271 24.72 21.72 -0.18
N GLY A 272 23.70 20.92 0.19
CA GLY A 272 22.46 21.42 0.79
C GLY A 272 21.59 22.19 -0.20
N ILE A 273 21.84 22.04 -1.51
CA ILE A 273 20.96 22.58 -2.55
C ILE A 273 19.89 21.52 -2.79
N ASP A 274 18.64 21.88 -2.51
CA ASP A 274 17.46 21.06 -2.78
C ASP A 274 17.41 20.72 -4.28
N GLN A 275 17.90 19.54 -4.69
CA GLN A 275 17.60 18.97 -5.99
C GLN A 275 16.28 18.21 -5.87
N LEU A 276 15.19 18.97 -5.92
CA LEU A 276 13.87 18.39 -6.18
C LEU A 276 13.94 17.67 -7.53
N ASN A 277 13.43 16.45 -7.52
CA ASN A 277 14.14 15.36 -8.15
C ASN A 277 14.30 15.47 -9.68
N SER A 278 15.43 14.94 -10.13
CA SER A 278 15.79 14.57 -11.50
C SER A 278 14.62 13.98 -12.31
N PRO A 279 14.68 13.93 -13.66
CA PRO A 279 13.79 13.13 -14.52
C PRO A 279 13.58 11.64 -14.12
N ILE A 280 14.16 11.17 -13.02
CA ILE A 280 14.12 9.81 -12.46
C ILE A 280 12.81 9.48 -11.71
N LEU A 281 12.06 10.46 -11.20
CA LEU A 281 10.84 10.17 -10.42
C LEU A 281 9.51 10.37 -11.16
N GLU A 282 9.51 11.00 -12.33
CA GLU A 282 8.31 11.21 -13.17
C GLU A 282 7.08 11.74 -12.39
N ILE A 283 7.27 12.52 -11.33
CA ILE A 283 6.18 13.09 -10.52
C ILE A 283 5.48 14.17 -11.34
N SER A 284 4.18 14.00 -11.57
CA SER A 284 3.37 14.94 -12.34
C SER A 284 2.81 16.08 -11.46
N ASN A 285 2.31 17.14 -12.09
CA ASN A 285 1.62 18.21 -11.36
C ASN A 285 0.37 17.68 -10.63
N GLU A 286 -0.32 16.70 -11.20
CA GLU A 286 -1.48 16.09 -10.56
C GLU A 286 -1.11 15.23 -9.35
N ASP A 287 0.04 14.57 -9.39
CA ASP A 287 0.56 13.83 -8.25
C ASP A 287 0.81 14.75 -7.06
N ILE A 288 1.41 15.92 -7.32
CA ILE A 288 1.64 16.94 -6.31
C ILE A 288 0.29 17.47 -5.77
N ARG A 289 -0.70 17.68 -6.64
CA ARG A 289 -2.07 18.04 -6.20
C ARG A 289 -2.72 16.97 -5.34
N SER A 290 -2.54 15.70 -5.69
CA SER A 290 -3.07 14.57 -4.91
C SER A 290 -2.43 14.49 -3.53
N LEU A 291 -1.12 14.75 -3.42
CA LEU A 291 -0.41 14.86 -2.15
C LEU A 291 -0.86 16.08 -1.33
N GLN A 292 -1.06 17.25 -1.95
CA GLN A 292 -1.62 18.42 -1.27
C GLN A 292 -3.02 18.13 -0.69
N LEU A 293 -3.87 17.42 -1.44
CA LEU A 293 -5.19 17.03 -0.96
C LEU A 293 -5.09 16.08 0.23
N LEU A 294 -4.25 15.05 0.15
CA LEU A 294 -3.98 14.13 1.26
C LEU A 294 -3.52 14.87 2.53
N ARG A 295 -2.72 15.93 2.38
CA ARG A 295 -2.29 16.80 3.49
C ARG A 295 -3.45 17.48 4.23
N LYS A 296 -4.49 17.89 3.53
CA LYS A 296 -5.66 18.54 4.14
C LYS A 296 -6.62 17.54 4.81
N VAL A 297 -6.48 16.23 4.56
CA VAL A 297 -7.37 15.21 5.11
C VAL A 297 -6.94 14.78 6.51
N LYS A 298 -7.89 14.73 7.44
CA LYS A 298 -7.69 14.10 8.76
C LYS A 298 -7.29 12.64 8.61
N TYR A 299 -6.16 12.28 9.20
CA TYR A 299 -5.60 10.92 9.09
C TYR A 299 -6.58 9.78 9.39
N GLY A 300 -7.36 9.89 10.47
CA GLY A 300 -8.32 8.85 10.86
C GLY A 300 -9.29 8.50 9.73
N ASN A 301 -9.70 9.52 8.96
CA ASN A 301 -10.59 9.34 7.82
C ASN A 301 -9.90 8.56 6.68
N VAL A 302 -8.58 8.66 6.50
CA VAL A 302 -7.85 7.91 5.46
C VAL A 302 -7.81 6.42 5.81
N ILE A 303 -7.54 6.05 7.06
CA ILE A 303 -7.52 4.65 7.50
C ILE A 303 -8.92 4.05 7.43
N ASP A 304 -9.93 4.72 8.00
CA ASP A 304 -11.31 4.24 7.98
C ASP A 304 -11.80 4.03 6.53
N LEU A 305 -11.35 4.88 5.61
CA LEU A 305 -11.66 4.74 4.19
C LEU A 305 -10.96 3.53 3.55
N LEU A 306 -9.69 3.30 3.84
CA LEU A 306 -8.96 2.14 3.34
C LEU A 306 -9.59 0.83 3.84
N ASP A 307 -10.03 0.80 5.10
CA ASP A 307 -10.78 -0.33 5.67
C ASP A 307 -12.05 -0.58 4.84
N ILE A 308 -12.82 0.48 4.55
CA ILE A 308 -14.05 0.40 3.73
C ILE A 308 -13.73 -0.08 2.30
N ILE A 309 -12.70 0.46 1.66
CA ILE A 309 -12.29 0.07 0.30
C ILE A 309 -11.94 -1.43 0.25
N TYR A 310 -11.06 -1.88 1.14
CA TYR A 310 -10.58 -3.27 1.14
C TYR A 310 -11.64 -4.27 1.62
N GLU A 311 -12.55 -3.87 2.51
CA GLU A 311 -13.70 -4.70 2.90
C GLU A 311 -14.74 -4.86 1.79
N SER A 312 -14.82 -3.86 0.92
CA SER A 312 -15.75 -3.84 -0.20
C SER A 312 -15.31 -4.77 -1.34
N ILE A 313 -14.02 -5.09 -1.44
CA ILE A 313 -13.49 -6.01 -2.45
C ILE A 313 -13.55 -7.45 -1.91
N ARG A 314 -14.32 -8.31 -2.57
CA ARG A 314 -14.50 -9.73 -2.20
C ARG A 314 -13.76 -10.65 -3.15
N ILE A 315 -13.07 -11.63 -2.58
CA ILE A 315 -12.35 -12.70 -3.26
C ILE A 315 -13.28 -13.92 -3.32
N LYS A 316 -13.58 -14.38 -4.55
CA LYS A 316 -14.35 -15.60 -4.81
C LYS A 316 -13.39 -16.76 -5.09
N SER A 317 -13.58 -17.86 -4.36
CA SER A 317 -12.81 -19.10 -4.53
C SER A 317 -13.40 -19.97 -5.65
N GLU A 318 -12.58 -20.84 -6.25
CA GLU A 318 -13.01 -21.89 -7.19
C GLU A 318 -13.89 -22.95 -6.52
N GLU A 319 -13.62 -23.29 -5.25
CA GLU A 319 -14.20 -24.45 -4.56
C GLU A 319 -15.30 -24.10 -3.53
N ASN A 320 -15.50 -22.81 -3.20
CA ASN A 320 -16.38 -22.39 -2.11
C ASN A 320 -17.36 -21.28 -2.52
N THR A 321 -18.61 -21.34 -2.02
CA THR A 321 -19.57 -20.22 -2.04
C THR A 321 -19.18 -19.08 -1.08
N LYS A 322 -18.24 -19.34 -0.15
CA LYS A 322 -17.75 -18.37 0.82
C LYS A 322 -16.80 -17.37 0.16
N THR A 323 -16.99 -16.09 0.48
CA THR A 323 -16.16 -14.99 -0.01
C THR A 323 -15.39 -14.37 1.15
N ASN A 324 -14.08 -14.16 0.96
CA ASN A 324 -13.26 -13.40 1.89
C ASN A 324 -13.16 -11.95 1.39
N SER A 325 -13.12 -10.95 2.27
CA SER A 325 -12.71 -9.61 1.84
C SER A 325 -11.21 -9.61 1.56
N LEU A 326 -10.75 -8.68 0.72
CA LEU A 326 -9.34 -8.40 0.53
C LEU A 326 -8.70 -7.93 1.84
N TYR A 327 -9.46 -7.23 2.67
CA TYR A 327 -9.03 -6.79 4.00
C TYR A 327 -8.73 -7.96 4.94
N PHE A 328 -9.72 -8.78 5.31
CA PHE A 328 -9.53 -9.90 6.24
C PHE A 328 -8.71 -11.06 5.64
N GLY A 329 -8.87 -11.32 4.34
CA GLY A 329 -8.23 -12.45 3.68
C GLY A 329 -6.77 -12.23 3.33
N LEU A 330 -6.28 -10.98 3.33
CA LEU A 330 -4.95 -10.63 2.87
C LEU A 330 -4.32 -9.54 3.72
N TYR A 331 -4.86 -8.32 3.73
CA TYR A 331 -4.13 -7.16 4.24
C TYR A 331 -4.01 -7.09 5.77
N ILE A 332 -5.05 -7.45 6.52
CA ILE A 332 -5.01 -7.39 7.99
C ILE A 332 -4.03 -8.37 8.60
N PRO A 333 -4.04 -9.68 8.24
CA PRO A 333 -3.09 -10.63 8.80
C PRO A 333 -1.63 -10.18 8.63
N LEU A 334 -1.32 -9.53 7.51
CA LEU A 334 -0.01 -8.97 7.21
C LEU A 334 0.26 -7.71 8.03
N TYR A 335 -0.69 -6.78 8.04
CA TYR A 335 -0.60 -5.54 8.78
C TYR A 335 -0.37 -5.79 10.28
N ASP A 336 -1.09 -6.74 10.87
CA ASP A 336 -0.89 -7.17 12.26
C ASP A 336 0.51 -7.72 12.51
N MET A 337 1.07 -8.47 11.56
CA MET A 337 2.45 -8.97 11.66
C MET A 337 3.43 -7.81 11.76
N PHE A 338 3.23 -6.75 10.98
CA PHE A 338 4.07 -5.55 10.95
C PHE A 338 3.95 -4.70 12.20
N LEU A 339 2.82 -4.77 12.89
CA LEU A 339 2.51 -3.94 14.06
C LEU A 339 2.80 -4.62 15.39
N ASN A 340 3.05 -5.92 15.42
CA ASN A 340 3.24 -6.63 16.69
C ASN A 340 4.54 -6.20 17.41
N GLU A 341 4.43 -5.68 18.65
CA GLU A 341 5.55 -5.01 19.32
C GLU A 341 6.61 -5.98 19.87
N ASP A 342 6.26 -7.22 20.18
CA ASP A 342 7.15 -8.08 20.95
C ASP A 342 7.23 -9.51 20.42
N ILE A 343 8.35 -9.80 19.75
CA ILE A 343 8.75 -11.17 19.47
C ILE A 343 9.51 -11.69 20.70
N LYS A 344 8.77 -12.08 21.74
CA LYS A 344 9.36 -12.71 22.94
C LYS A 344 9.94 -14.10 22.62
N ASP A 345 9.27 -14.81 21.71
CA ASP A 345 9.68 -16.11 21.20
C ASP A 345 9.61 -16.08 19.67
N ILE A 346 10.79 -16.08 19.03
CA ILE A 346 10.93 -16.01 17.57
C ILE A 346 10.37 -17.24 16.87
N GLU A 347 10.45 -18.42 17.48
CA GLU A 347 9.98 -19.66 16.86
C GLU A 347 8.46 -19.78 16.97
N LEU A 348 7.89 -19.42 18.12
CA LEU A 348 6.44 -19.31 18.27
C LEU A 348 5.85 -18.24 17.33
N TYR A 349 6.51 -17.08 17.24
CA TYR A 349 6.11 -16.00 16.33
C TYR A 349 6.14 -16.48 14.87
N LYS A 350 7.23 -17.12 14.44
CA LYS A 350 7.32 -17.71 13.10
C LYS A 350 6.18 -18.68 12.86
N LYS A 351 5.96 -19.65 13.75
CA LYS A 351 4.90 -20.66 13.59
C LYS A 351 3.52 -20.01 13.40
N LYS A 352 3.10 -19.12 14.32
CA LYS A 352 1.78 -18.47 14.26
C LYS A 352 1.60 -17.67 12.98
N ASN A 353 2.64 -16.94 12.56
CA ASN A 353 2.54 -16.07 11.39
C ASN A 353 2.71 -16.84 10.07
N THR A 354 3.47 -17.93 10.04
CA THR A 354 3.50 -18.86 8.90
C THR A 354 2.11 -19.41 8.62
N GLU A 355 1.36 -19.84 9.64
CA GLU A 355 -0.02 -20.31 9.47
C GLU A 355 -0.93 -19.20 8.91
N LYS A 356 -0.79 -17.95 9.40
CA LYS A 356 -1.52 -16.79 8.84
C LYS A 356 -1.20 -16.58 7.35
N ILE A 357 0.07 -16.58 6.97
CA ILE A 357 0.48 -16.41 5.57
C ILE A 357 0.00 -17.57 4.71
N GLN A 358 0.05 -18.81 5.20
CA GLN A 358 -0.48 -19.96 4.47
C GLN A 358 -1.97 -19.83 4.19
N ASN A 359 -2.75 -19.31 5.14
CA ASN A 359 -4.16 -19.02 4.91
C ASN A 359 -4.33 -17.97 3.81
N VAL A 360 -3.56 -16.89 3.84
CA VAL A 360 -3.54 -15.86 2.79
C VAL A 360 -3.22 -16.48 1.42
N LEU A 361 -2.16 -17.29 1.34
CA LEU A 361 -1.74 -17.95 0.12
C LEU A 361 -2.79 -18.94 -0.40
N SER A 362 -3.48 -19.65 0.48
CA SER A 362 -4.57 -20.56 0.08
C SER A 362 -5.73 -19.79 -0.58
N VAL A 363 -6.07 -18.61 -0.05
CA VAL A 363 -7.07 -17.70 -0.64
C VAL A 363 -6.64 -17.24 -2.02
N LEU A 364 -5.37 -16.84 -2.19
CA LEU A 364 -4.84 -16.40 -3.49
C LEU A 364 -4.71 -17.55 -4.49
N GLN A 365 -4.35 -18.75 -4.04
CA GLN A 365 -4.19 -19.93 -4.90
C GLN A 365 -5.50 -20.39 -5.51
N ASN A 366 -6.58 -20.32 -4.72
CA ASN A 366 -7.91 -20.77 -5.12
C ASN A 366 -8.77 -19.61 -5.66
N MET A 367 -8.20 -18.43 -5.86
CA MET A 367 -8.93 -17.24 -6.29
C MET A 367 -9.36 -17.35 -7.76
N LYS A 368 -10.68 -17.47 -7.96
CA LYS A 368 -11.32 -17.41 -9.28
C LYS A 368 -11.42 -15.97 -9.76
N SER A 369 -12.07 -15.10 -8.99
CA SER A 369 -12.29 -13.69 -9.35
C SER A 369 -12.37 -12.80 -8.11
N MET A 370 -12.26 -11.49 -8.32
CA MET A 370 -12.61 -10.50 -7.32
C MET A 370 -13.86 -9.72 -7.77
N THR A 371 -14.66 -9.24 -6.83
CA THR A 371 -15.87 -8.47 -7.11
C THR A 371 -16.13 -7.45 -6.02
N ILE A 372 -16.74 -6.31 -6.37
CA ILE A 372 -17.23 -5.35 -5.37
C ILE A 372 -18.50 -5.89 -4.71
N ARG A 373 -18.53 -5.85 -3.37
CA ARG A 373 -19.72 -6.15 -2.58
C ARG A 373 -20.63 -4.92 -2.56
N ASP A 374 -21.79 -5.04 -3.19
CA ASP A 374 -22.82 -4.02 -3.07
C ASP A 374 -23.68 -4.27 -1.83
N SER A 375 -23.27 -3.75 -0.68
CA SER A 375 -24.02 -3.88 0.56
C SER A 375 -24.08 -2.57 1.30
N ASN A 376 -25.31 -2.04 1.41
CA ASN A 376 -25.63 -0.77 2.10
C ASN A 376 -25.08 -0.70 3.52
N ARG A 377 -24.94 -1.84 4.21
CA ARG A 377 -24.40 -1.90 5.58
C ARG A 377 -22.98 -1.34 5.68
N TRP A 378 -22.13 -1.53 4.67
CA TRP A 378 -20.73 -1.10 4.72
C TRP A 378 -20.57 0.35 4.29
N TRP A 379 -21.33 0.77 3.27
CA TRP A 379 -21.38 2.17 2.85
C TRP A 379 -21.90 3.09 3.95
N ASN A 380 -22.73 2.56 4.87
CA ASN A 380 -23.16 3.27 6.08
C ASN A 380 -22.00 3.63 7.05
N ASN A 381 -20.80 3.07 6.89
CA ASN A 381 -19.63 3.51 7.67
C ASN A 381 -19.08 4.85 7.16
N LEU A 382 -19.47 5.29 5.95
CA LEU A 382 -19.20 6.65 5.44
C LEU A 382 -20.16 7.70 6.01
N LYS A 383 -20.91 7.42 7.08
CA LYS A 383 -21.99 8.28 7.60
C LYS A 383 -21.60 9.75 7.82
N ALA A 384 -20.35 10.02 8.20
CA ALA A 384 -19.86 11.38 8.39
C ALA A 384 -19.81 12.14 7.04
N ILE A 385 -19.13 11.56 6.04
CA ILE A 385 -18.97 12.18 4.71
C ILE A 385 -20.22 12.06 3.83
N ASN A 386 -21.09 11.08 4.08
CA ASN A 386 -22.31 10.86 3.29
C ASN A 386 -23.33 12.00 3.42
N LYS A 387 -23.20 12.82 4.46
CA LYS A 387 -24.02 14.04 4.64
C LYS A 387 -23.45 15.25 3.89
N HIS A 388 -22.22 15.15 3.39
CA HIS A 388 -21.57 16.27 2.72
C HIS A 388 -22.21 16.50 1.34
N PRO A 389 -22.59 17.72 0.97
CA PRO A 389 -23.38 17.99 -0.25
C PRO A 389 -22.65 17.64 -1.55
N LYS A 390 -21.31 17.62 -1.53
CA LYS A 390 -20.47 17.23 -2.69
C LYS A 390 -20.21 15.73 -2.77
N PHE A 391 -20.54 14.95 -1.74
CA PHE A 391 -20.27 13.51 -1.73
C PHE A 391 -21.23 12.77 -2.67
N ASN A 392 -20.68 11.83 -3.42
CA ASN A 392 -21.45 10.96 -4.30
C ASN A 392 -20.95 9.52 -4.15
N LEU A 393 -21.83 8.64 -3.63
CA LEU A 393 -21.48 7.25 -3.36
C LEU A 393 -21.09 6.48 -4.63
N GLU A 394 -21.81 6.67 -5.73
CA GLU A 394 -21.52 5.99 -6.99
C GLU A 394 -20.19 6.43 -7.57
N LYS A 395 -19.86 7.72 -7.42
CA LYS A 395 -18.54 8.24 -7.77
C LYS A 395 -17.44 7.60 -6.95
N PHE A 396 -17.61 7.50 -5.63
CA PHE A 396 -16.66 6.82 -4.76
C PHE A 396 -16.46 5.34 -5.16
N LYS A 397 -17.56 4.60 -5.39
CA LYS A 397 -17.50 3.21 -5.85
C LYS A 397 -16.72 3.07 -7.17
N ASN A 398 -17.06 3.89 -8.17
CA ASN A 398 -16.51 3.76 -9.53
C ASN A 398 -15.10 4.32 -9.67
N ASN A 399 -14.77 5.39 -8.94
CA ASN A 399 -13.47 6.03 -9.08
C ASN A 399 -12.44 5.47 -8.10
N VAL A 400 -12.87 5.01 -6.92
CA VAL A 400 -11.94 4.55 -5.87
C VAL A 400 -11.99 3.04 -5.74
N VAL A 401 -13.11 2.47 -5.31
CA VAL A 401 -13.20 1.03 -5.00
C VAL A 401 -12.92 0.18 -6.25
N GLN A 402 -13.50 0.55 -7.39
CA GLN A 402 -13.29 -0.11 -8.66
C GLN A 402 -11.83 0.01 -9.14
N LYS A 403 -11.16 1.15 -8.94
CA LYS A 403 -9.75 1.31 -9.32
C LYS A 403 -8.82 0.48 -8.44
N TYR A 404 -9.11 0.35 -7.15
CA TYR A 404 -8.40 -0.57 -6.27
C TYR A 404 -8.61 -2.04 -6.66
N LEU A 405 -9.81 -2.40 -7.11
CA LEU A 405 -10.11 -3.73 -7.65
C LEU A 405 -9.30 -3.99 -8.94
N GLU A 406 -9.36 -3.08 -9.91
CA GLU A 406 -8.61 -3.16 -11.17
C GLU A 406 -7.10 -3.31 -10.91
N ALA A 407 -6.55 -2.48 -10.03
CA ALA A 407 -5.14 -2.55 -9.66
C ALA A 407 -4.75 -3.88 -9.00
N ALA A 408 -5.66 -4.52 -8.26
CA ALA A 408 -5.45 -5.87 -7.72
C ALA A 408 -5.52 -6.93 -8.83
N GLU A 409 -6.42 -6.80 -9.80
CA GLU A 409 -6.60 -7.76 -10.90
C GLU A 409 -5.50 -7.66 -11.98
N ASP A 410 -5.03 -6.47 -12.34
CA ASP A 410 -3.97 -6.27 -13.34
C ASP A 410 -2.65 -6.95 -12.93
N LYS A 411 -2.37 -6.94 -11.62
CA LYS A 411 -1.24 -7.65 -11.03
C LYS A 411 -1.37 -9.16 -11.24
N LYS A 412 -2.60 -9.71 -11.27
CA LYS A 412 -2.88 -11.13 -11.54
C LYS A 412 -2.62 -11.46 -13.02
N MET A 413 -3.06 -10.61 -13.94
CA MET A 413 -2.92 -10.85 -15.38
C MET A 413 -1.46 -10.79 -15.85
N THR A 414 -0.68 -9.84 -15.32
CA THR A 414 0.76 -9.72 -15.57
C THR A 414 1.53 -10.97 -15.14
N ALA A 415 1.10 -11.59 -14.03
CA ALA A 415 1.67 -12.84 -13.54
C ALA A 415 1.38 -14.05 -14.45
N SER A 416 0.18 -14.16 -15.03
CA SER A 416 -0.20 -15.25 -15.93
C SER A 416 0.60 -15.23 -17.24
N ASN A 417 0.73 -14.05 -17.86
CA ASN A 417 1.42 -13.91 -19.16
C ASN A 417 2.95 -14.13 -19.06
N LYS A 418 3.57 -13.80 -17.92
CA LYS A 418 5.00 -14.09 -17.68
C LYS A 418 5.26 -15.58 -17.49
N SER A 419 4.32 -16.33 -16.93
CA SER A 419 4.39 -17.79 -16.76
C SER A 419 4.40 -18.51 -18.12
N GLU A 420 3.55 -18.09 -19.07
CA GLU A 420 3.47 -18.73 -20.39
C GLU A 420 4.68 -18.46 -21.29
N ASN A 421 5.22 -17.24 -21.26
CA ASN A 421 6.35 -16.88 -22.14
C ASN A 421 7.69 -17.53 -21.75
N ARG A 422 7.89 -17.95 -20.49
CA ARG A 422 9.13 -18.64 -20.07
C ARG A 422 9.11 -20.16 -20.30
N ASN A 423 7.95 -20.79 -20.29
CA ASN A 423 7.84 -22.22 -20.63
C ASN A 423 8.24 -22.48 -22.10
N ASN A 424 8.13 -21.46 -22.96
CA ASN A 424 8.61 -21.49 -24.33
C ASN A 424 10.11 -21.18 -24.49
N LEU A 425 10.76 -20.61 -23.47
CA LEU A 425 12.19 -20.27 -23.49
C LEU A 425 13.08 -21.29 -22.75
N ALA A 426 12.48 -22.16 -21.91
CA ALA A 426 13.18 -23.22 -21.20
C ALA A 426 13.69 -24.36 -22.10
N GLY A 427 13.34 -24.38 -23.39
CA GLY A 427 13.84 -25.33 -24.39
C GLY A 427 15.22 -25.00 -24.98
N ALA A 428 15.80 -23.84 -24.67
CA ALA A 428 17.02 -23.35 -25.33
C ALA A 428 18.09 -22.89 -24.33
N ARG A 429 18.55 -23.77 -23.44
CA ARG A 429 19.79 -23.55 -22.65
C ARG A 429 20.40 -24.87 -22.19
N ASN A 430 21.04 -25.58 -23.11
CA ASN A 430 22.06 -26.58 -22.80
C ASN A 430 23.19 -26.43 -23.81
N THR A 431 24.11 -25.51 -23.54
CA THR A 431 25.44 -25.51 -24.18
C THR A 431 26.43 -24.98 -23.14
N PRO A 432 27.45 -25.76 -22.73
CA PRO A 432 28.40 -25.31 -21.71
C PRO A 432 29.41 -24.34 -22.33
N LEU A 433 29.64 -23.20 -21.69
CA LEU A 433 30.82 -22.37 -21.97
C LEU A 433 32.03 -22.91 -21.20
N PRO A 434 33.23 -22.95 -21.81
CA PRO A 434 34.44 -23.42 -21.16
C PRO A 434 35.03 -22.35 -20.24
N SER A 435 35.66 -22.82 -19.15
CA SER A 435 36.48 -22.03 -18.24
C SER A 435 37.85 -21.74 -18.85
N SER A 436 38.41 -20.55 -18.57
CA SER A 436 39.82 -20.39 -18.24
C SER A 436 40.09 -19.01 -17.64
N ASN A 437 40.81 -19.02 -16.52
CA ASN A 437 41.49 -17.87 -15.93
C ASN A 437 42.75 -17.55 -16.76
N VAL A 438 43.05 -16.27 -17.02
CA VAL A 438 44.42 -15.71 -16.99
C VAL A 438 44.34 -14.21 -16.68
N ASP A 439 45.07 -13.81 -15.65
CA ASP A 439 45.33 -12.45 -15.20
C ASP A 439 46.30 -11.67 -16.11
N THR A 440 46.25 -10.35 -15.92
CA THR A 440 47.31 -9.33 -16.05
C THR A 440 47.41 -8.45 -17.31
N LYS A 441 47.48 -7.15 -17.01
CA LYS A 441 48.06 -6.01 -17.76
C LYS A 441 47.25 -5.43 -18.91
N LEU A 442 46.46 -4.40 -18.58
CA LEU A 442 46.06 -3.37 -19.52
C LEU A 442 46.22 -1.98 -18.88
N HIS A 443 47.43 -1.43 -18.99
CA HIS A 443 47.60 0.02 -19.01
C HIS A 443 48.73 0.31 -19.98
N GLU A 444 48.46 1.26 -20.88
CA GLU A 444 49.41 1.87 -21.81
C GLU A 444 49.69 1.07 -23.08
N GLU A 445 48.78 1.20 -24.07
CA GLU A 445 49.21 1.60 -25.43
C GLU A 445 48.01 1.95 -26.35
N LEU A 446 48.12 3.15 -26.98
CA LEU A 446 47.35 3.68 -28.13
C LEU A 446 45.83 3.93 -27.90
N SER A 447 45.32 5.15 -27.74
CA SER A 447 45.73 6.45 -28.30
C SER A 447 46.15 6.39 -29.77
N LYS A 448 45.29 5.80 -30.62
CA LYS A 448 45.09 6.15 -32.05
C LYS A 448 44.11 5.14 -32.65
N ASN A 449 42.84 5.52 -32.76
CA ASN A 449 41.99 5.24 -33.92
C ASN A 449 40.59 5.82 -33.69
N THR A 450 40.39 7.03 -34.18
CA THR A 450 39.08 7.53 -34.57
C THR A 450 38.62 6.70 -35.77
N LYS A 451 37.64 5.81 -35.59
CA LYS A 451 36.82 5.25 -36.67
C LYS A 451 35.49 4.71 -36.13
N GLU A 452 34.44 5.38 -36.61
CA GLU A 452 33.08 4.92 -36.89
C GLU A 452 32.29 4.20 -35.77
N ALA A 453 31.21 4.88 -35.35
CA ALA A 453 30.15 4.33 -34.54
C ALA A 453 29.49 3.12 -35.24
N PRO A 454 29.11 2.06 -34.50
CA PRO A 454 28.39 0.93 -35.06
C PRO A 454 26.98 1.38 -35.49
N PRO A 455 26.43 0.84 -36.61
CA PRO A 455 25.09 1.17 -37.04
C PRO A 455 24.08 0.63 -36.03
N ALA A 456 23.10 1.47 -35.68
CA ALA A 456 21.94 1.10 -34.88
C ALA A 456 21.13 0.01 -35.61
N THR A 457 21.41 -1.26 -35.31
CA THR A 457 20.57 -2.38 -35.70
C THR A 457 19.37 -2.43 -34.75
N ASN A 458 18.23 -1.88 -35.18
CA ASN A 458 16.87 -2.36 -34.82
C ASN A 458 15.70 -1.56 -35.46
N SER A 459 15.91 -0.82 -36.56
CA SER A 459 14.81 -0.10 -37.25
C SER A 459 13.89 -0.99 -38.10
N TRP A 460 14.25 -2.27 -38.31
CA TRP A 460 13.47 -3.18 -39.17
C TRP A 460 12.18 -3.69 -38.51
N ASN A 461 12.08 -3.69 -37.18
CA ASN A 461 10.90 -4.22 -36.49
C ASN A 461 9.70 -3.27 -36.51
N ILE A 462 9.92 -1.95 -36.52
CA ILE A 462 8.82 -0.98 -36.48
C ILE A 462 8.07 -0.96 -37.83
N THR A 463 8.80 -0.95 -38.95
CA THR A 463 8.18 -0.90 -40.28
C THR A 463 7.39 -2.17 -40.58
N ALA A 464 7.94 -3.35 -40.25
CA ALA A 464 7.23 -4.62 -40.42
C ALA A 464 5.97 -4.69 -39.54
N PHE A 465 6.07 -4.23 -38.29
CA PHE A 465 4.93 -4.16 -37.38
C PHE A 465 3.81 -3.24 -37.90
N MET A 466 4.16 -2.07 -38.42
CA MET A 466 3.19 -1.13 -39.00
C MET A 466 2.49 -1.70 -40.25
N ILE A 467 3.21 -2.45 -41.09
CA ILE A 467 2.62 -3.14 -42.25
C ILE A 467 1.62 -4.22 -41.79
N ILE A 468 1.99 -5.02 -40.78
CA ILE A 468 1.11 -6.06 -40.22
C ILE A 468 -0.17 -5.44 -39.63
N MET A 469 -0.05 -4.37 -38.85
CA MET A 469 -1.20 -3.67 -38.26
C MET A 469 -2.11 -3.05 -39.32
N THR A 470 -1.54 -2.58 -40.43
CA THR A 470 -2.33 -2.03 -41.55
C THR A 470 -3.12 -3.14 -42.25
N ILE A 471 -2.48 -4.29 -42.54
CA ILE A 471 -3.15 -5.44 -43.16
C ILE A 471 -4.27 -5.98 -42.25
N PHE A 472 -4.01 -6.09 -40.95
CA PHE A 472 -5.00 -6.55 -39.97
C PHE A 472 -6.21 -5.61 -39.91
N SER A 473 -5.98 -4.30 -39.95
CA SER A 473 -7.05 -3.29 -39.95
C SER A 473 -7.94 -3.37 -41.20
N ILE A 474 -7.34 -3.61 -42.38
CA ILE A 474 -8.07 -3.82 -43.63
C ILE A 474 -8.92 -5.09 -43.57
N LEU A 475 -8.39 -6.18 -43.00
CA LEU A 475 -9.13 -7.44 -42.83
C LEU A 475 -10.34 -7.26 -41.91
N LEU A 476 -10.19 -6.57 -40.77
CA LEU A 476 -11.31 -6.28 -39.88
C LEU A 476 -12.39 -5.45 -40.56
N PHE A 477 -12.01 -4.48 -41.39
CA PHE A 477 -12.95 -3.67 -42.15
C PHE A 477 -13.74 -4.49 -43.18
N ILE A 478 -13.08 -5.43 -43.88
CA ILE A 478 -13.73 -6.33 -44.84
C ILE A 478 -14.72 -7.24 -44.12
N VAL A 479 -14.32 -7.87 -43.01
CA VAL A 479 -15.19 -8.76 -42.23
C VAL A 479 -16.42 -8.00 -41.71
N GLY A 480 -16.20 -6.82 -41.11
CA GLY A 480 -17.29 -5.97 -40.63
C GLY A 480 -18.27 -5.60 -41.75
N SER A 481 -17.76 -5.22 -42.92
CA SER A 481 -18.59 -4.87 -44.08
C SER A 481 -19.45 -6.05 -44.57
N VAL A 482 -18.86 -7.25 -44.64
CA VAL A 482 -19.60 -8.48 -45.03
C VAL A 482 -20.68 -8.80 -44.02
N THR A 483 -20.39 -8.70 -42.71
CA THR A 483 -21.38 -8.94 -41.65
C THR A 483 -22.54 -7.95 -41.72
N THR A 484 -22.27 -6.66 -41.95
CA THR A 484 -23.32 -5.65 -42.10
C THR A 484 -24.20 -5.92 -43.32
N ILE A 485 -23.61 -6.26 -44.47
CA ILE A 485 -24.37 -6.62 -45.69
C ILE A 485 -25.25 -7.85 -45.43
N TYR A 486 -24.73 -8.85 -44.73
CA TYR A 486 -25.47 -10.06 -44.40
C TYR A 486 -26.67 -9.78 -43.48
N LEU A 487 -26.47 -8.96 -42.44
CA LEU A 487 -27.55 -8.54 -41.54
C LEU A 487 -28.65 -7.75 -42.26
N VAL A 488 -28.27 -6.82 -43.14
CA VAL A 488 -29.24 -6.06 -43.96
C VAL A 488 -30.02 -6.99 -44.88
N SER A 489 -29.35 -7.97 -45.49
CA SER A 489 -29.98 -8.95 -46.38
C SER A 489 -30.99 -9.84 -45.64
N ILE A 490 -30.65 -10.30 -44.43
CA ILE A 490 -31.58 -11.07 -43.58
C ILE A 490 -32.80 -10.22 -43.22
N ASN A 491 -32.59 -8.98 -42.78
CA ASN A 491 -33.69 -8.09 -42.39
C ASN A 491 -34.64 -7.82 -43.57
N MET A 492 -34.12 -7.66 -44.79
CA MET A 492 -34.93 -7.49 -46.00
C MET A 492 -35.77 -8.74 -46.31
N ILE A 493 -35.20 -9.94 -46.14
CA ILE A 493 -35.95 -11.20 -46.35
C ILE A 493 -37.06 -11.35 -45.31
N VAL A 494 -36.76 -11.11 -44.03
CA VAL A 494 -37.75 -11.19 -42.95
C VAL A 494 -38.88 -10.18 -43.17
N PHE A 495 -38.55 -8.95 -43.59
CA PHE A 495 -39.56 -7.92 -43.88
C PHE A 495 -40.40 -8.23 -45.12
N SER A 496 -39.89 -9.01 -46.08
CA SER A 496 -40.66 -9.45 -47.26
C SER A 496 -41.60 -10.62 -46.98
N MET A 497 -41.41 -11.34 -45.87
CA MET A 497 -42.25 -12.46 -45.44
C MET A 497 -43.37 -12.05 -44.48
N LEU A 498 -43.26 -10.85 -43.89
CA LEU A 498 -44.30 -10.20 -43.09
C LEU A 498 -45.19 -9.33 -44.00
#